data_AF-A0A942SEK8-F1
#
_entry.id   AF-A0A942SEK8-F1
#
_cell.length_a   1.000
_cell.length_b   1.000
_cell.length_c   1.000
_cell.angle_alpha   90.00
_cell.angle_beta   90.00
_cell.angle_gamma   90.00
#
_symmetry.space_group_name_H-M   'P 1'
#
loop_
_entity.id
_entity.type
_entity.pdbx_description
1 polymer ?
#
loop_
_entity_poly.entity_id
_entity_poly.type
_entity_poly.pdbx_seq_one_letter_code
_entity_poly.pdbx_strand_id
1 'polypeptide(L)'
;MSLRWRAVCNLKEEAQMKDSNAPGQFGVTQYGFRPPPELLETMQNNFYSFWEGQDKLLNAMQTFANSWFERRHAGTHAALEAAQRMCKAETLVDLVREYQEWLNGVMQRLAADGLAGQQEGVAFIGIVAAEMRSRGSEMPAETSPDESSTSVHAHAA
;
A
#
# COMPACT_ATOMS: atom_id res chain seq x y z
N MET A 1 13.55 12.32 9.11
CA MET A 1 13.31 11.64 10.40
C MET A 1 12.72 12.62 11.40
N SER A 2 11.43 12.50 11.72
CA SER A 2 10.77 13.40 12.67
C SER A 2 11.26 13.12 14.10
N LEU A 3 11.76 14.16 14.79
CA LEU A 3 12.24 14.15 16.17
C LEU A 3 11.25 13.51 17.16
N ARG A 4 9.97 13.48 16.79
CA ARG A 4 8.86 12.94 17.57
C ARG A 4 8.99 11.45 17.89
N TRP A 5 9.56 10.65 16.98
CA TRP A 5 9.68 9.20 17.20
C TRP A 5 10.84 8.83 18.12
N ARG A 6 11.95 9.57 18.01
CA ARG A 6 13.13 9.38 18.88
C ARG A 6 12.76 9.67 20.35
N ALA A 7 11.91 10.67 20.59
CA ALA A 7 11.39 10.99 21.91
C ALA A 7 10.50 9.89 22.52
N VAL A 8 9.67 9.23 21.71
CA VAL A 8 8.78 8.14 22.18
C VAL A 8 9.58 6.90 22.59
N CYS A 9 10.64 6.57 21.85
CA CYS A 9 11.53 5.47 22.21
C CYS A 9 12.29 5.76 23.52
N ASN A 10 12.87 6.96 23.66
CA ASN A 10 13.63 7.33 24.86
C ASN A 10 12.75 7.38 26.13
N LEU A 11 11.50 7.85 26.02
CA LEU A 11 10.54 7.85 27.14
C LEU A 11 10.20 6.44 27.64
N LYS A 12 10.23 5.45 26.74
CA LYS A 12 9.96 4.06 27.10
C LYS A 12 11.15 3.40 27.81
N GLU A 13 12.38 3.78 27.46
CA GLU A 13 13.60 3.33 28.17
C GLU A 13 13.69 3.94 29.58
N GLU A 14 13.38 5.24 29.75
CA GLU A 14 13.41 5.88 31.07
C GLU A 14 12.34 5.34 32.04
N ALA A 15 11.17 4.95 31.51
CA ALA A 15 10.12 4.31 32.31
C ALA A 15 10.48 2.87 32.73
N GLN A 16 11.16 2.12 31.86
CA GLN A 16 11.63 0.75 32.16
C GLN A 16 12.73 0.72 33.23
N MET A 17 13.58 1.75 33.30
CA MET A 17 14.71 1.76 34.23
C MET A 17 14.31 2.05 35.69
N LYS A 18 13.13 2.64 35.93
CA LYS A 18 12.68 3.03 37.28
C LYS A 18 11.97 1.93 38.07
N ASP A 19 11.48 0.87 37.44
CA ASP A 19 10.70 -0.19 38.11
C ASP A 19 11.50 -1.44 38.49
N SER A 20 12.78 -1.53 38.13
CA SER A 20 13.59 -2.72 38.39
C SER A 20 14.38 -2.63 39.71
N ASN A 21 13.68 -2.67 40.84
CA ASN A 21 14.28 -3.05 42.13
C ASN A 21 13.42 -4.10 42.86
N ALA A 22 13.38 -5.31 42.32
CA ALA A 22 12.88 -6.49 43.01
C ALA A 22 13.74 -7.71 42.64
N PRO A 23 14.39 -8.41 43.60
CA PRO A 23 15.17 -9.60 43.31
C PRO A 23 14.21 -10.80 43.28
N GLY A 24 13.59 -11.03 42.13
CA GLY A 24 12.69 -12.16 41.90
C GLY A 24 13.17 -12.95 40.69
N GLN A 25 13.35 -14.26 40.88
CA GLN A 25 13.87 -15.26 39.92
C GLN A 25 13.09 -15.39 38.59
N PHE A 26 12.15 -14.48 38.30
CA PHE A 26 11.44 -14.37 37.02
C PHE A 26 12.20 -13.54 35.97
N GLY A 27 13.28 -12.85 36.34
CA GLY A 27 14.07 -12.08 35.37
C GLY A 27 14.90 -12.94 34.41
N VAL A 28 15.37 -14.11 34.83
CA VAL A 28 16.43 -14.84 34.11
C VAL A 28 15.93 -15.52 32.83
N THR A 29 14.63 -15.82 32.75
CA THR A 29 14.04 -16.50 31.59
C THR A 29 13.65 -15.55 30.46
N GLN A 30 13.58 -14.23 30.71
CA GLN A 30 13.26 -13.22 29.69
C GLN A 30 14.50 -12.72 28.94
N TYR A 31 15.71 -12.93 29.49
CA TYR A 31 16.99 -12.55 28.85
C TYR A 31 17.60 -13.65 27.96
N GLY A 32 17.02 -14.85 27.93
CA GLY A 32 17.58 -16.01 27.22
C GLY A 32 17.38 -16.03 25.70
N PHE A 33 16.57 -15.13 25.16
CA PHE A 33 16.31 -15.05 23.72
C PHE A 33 16.45 -13.60 23.25
N ARG A 34 17.66 -13.05 23.39
CA ARG A 34 18.01 -11.84 22.65
C ARG A 34 18.15 -12.26 21.18
N PRO A 35 17.30 -11.77 20.27
CA PRO A 35 17.48 -12.06 18.86
C PRO A 35 18.88 -11.59 18.43
N PRO A 36 19.56 -12.33 17.54
CA PRO A 36 20.82 -11.88 16.97
C PRO A 36 20.67 -10.44 16.45
N PRO A 37 21.69 -9.57 16.62
CA PRO A 37 21.60 -8.17 16.20
C PRO A 37 21.23 -8.03 14.72
N GLU A 38 21.66 -8.96 13.86
CA GLU A 38 21.28 -9.02 12.45
C GLU A 38 19.79 -9.27 12.24
N LEU A 39 19.17 -10.19 13.00
CA LEU A 39 17.73 -10.44 12.94
C LEU A 39 16.94 -9.19 13.40
N LEU A 40 17.43 -8.51 14.44
CA LEU A 40 16.82 -7.30 14.93
C LEU A 40 16.92 -6.15 13.91
N GLU A 41 18.06 -5.99 13.26
CA GLU A 41 18.28 -5.00 12.20
C GLU A 41 17.39 -5.28 10.99
N THR A 42 17.32 -6.52 10.52
CA THR A 42 16.41 -6.93 9.44
C THR A 42 14.95 -6.68 9.81
N MET A 43 14.53 -7.04 11.02
CA MET A 43 13.17 -6.74 11.50
C MET A 43 12.90 -5.23 11.51
N GLN A 44 13.82 -4.43 12.04
CA GLN A 44 13.68 -2.97 12.07
C GLN A 44 13.57 -2.38 10.66
N ASN A 45 14.46 -2.78 9.75
CA ASN A 45 14.45 -2.33 8.36
C ASN A 45 13.15 -2.72 7.64
N ASN A 46 12.65 -3.94 7.88
CA ASN A 46 11.37 -4.40 7.34
C ASN A 46 10.20 -3.60 7.89
N PHE A 47 10.16 -3.32 9.19
CA PHE A 47 9.11 -2.50 9.79
C PHE A 47 9.12 -1.07 9.24
N TYR A 48 10.30 -0.45 9.13
CA TYR A 48 10.43 0.89 8.56
C TYR A 48 9.99 0.94 7.11
N SER A 49 10.47 -0.01 6.28
CA SER A 49 10.13 -0.07 4.85
C SER A 49 8.64 -0.29 4.64
N PHE A 50 8.03 -1.21 5.41
CA PHE A 50 6.59 -1.47 5.35
C PHE A 50 5.78 -0.22 5.67
N TRP A 51 6.07 0.46 6.78
CA TRP A 51 5.30 1.65 7.17
C TRP A 51 5.53 2.83 6.23
N GLU A 52 6.74 2.98 5.68
CA GLU A 52 7.01 3.97 4.63
C GLU A 52 6.22 3.66 3.35
N GLY A 53 6.14 2.39 2.95
CA GLY A 53 5.31 1.94 1.83
C GLY A 53 3.82 2.21 2.05
N GLN A 54 3.31 1.95 3.26
CA GLN A 54 1.93 2.28 3.64
C GLN A 54 1.64 3.78 3.57
N ASP A 55 2.56 4.64 4.03
CA ASP A 55 2.41 6.09 3.94
C ASP A 55 2.34 6.58 2.49
N LYS A 56 3.24 6.09 1.63
CA LYS A 56 3.24 6.39 0.18
C LYS A 56 1.94 5.94 -0.48
N LEU A 57 1.45 4.76 -0.12
CA LEU A 57 0.19 4.23 -0.62
C LEU A 57 -1.02 5.09 -0.21
N LEU A 58 -1.08 5.51 1.06
CA LEU A 58 -2.16 6.39 1.55
C LEU A 58 -2.13 7.75 0.84
N ASN A 59 -0.95 8.32 0.62
CA ASN A 59 -0.79 9.56 -0.13
C ASN A 59 -1.29 9.44 -1.58
N ALA A 60 -0.98 8.32 -2.25
CA ALA A 60 -1.46 8.03 -3.60
C ALA A 60 -3.01 7.91 -3.61
N MET A 61 -3.58 7.14 -2.68
CA MET A 61 -5.04 6.99 -2.57
C MET A 61 -5.75 8.33 -2.28
N GLN A 62 -5.17 9.18 -1.43
CA GLN A 62 -5.71 10.51 -1.16
C GLN A 62 -5.70 11.38 -2.42
N THR A 63 -4.61 11.34 -3.18
CA THR A 63 -4.47 12.11 -4.43
C THR A 63 -5.49 11.65 -5.45
N PHE A 64 -5.64 10.34 -5.62
CA PHE A 64 -6.68 9.74 -6.46
C PHE A 64 -8.07 10.21 -6.04
N ALA A 65 -8.43 10.05 -4.76
CA ALA A 65 -9.75 10.38 -4.25
C ALA A 65 -10.10 11.86 -4.46
N ASN A 66 -9.16 12.76 -4.15
CA ASN A 66 -9.35 14.20 -4.38
C ASN A 66 -9.62 14.49 -5.87
N SER A 67 -8.78 13.96 -6.76
CA SER A 67 -8.95 14.17 -8.21
C SER A 67 -10.26 13.58 -8.73
N TRP A 68 -10.70 12.43 -8.18
CA TRP A 68 -11.96 11.78 -8.54
C TRP A 68 -13.15 12.66 -8.12
N PHE A 69 -13.13 13.20 -6.91
CA PHE A 69 -14.18 14.09 -6.43
C PHE A 69 -14.27 15.36 -7.27
N GLU A 70 -13.15 15.98 -7.63
CA GLU A 70 -13.12 17.15 -8.53
C GLU A 70 -13.81 16.84 -9.87
N ARG A 71 -13.46 15.73 -10.51
CA ARG A 71 -14.08 15.31 -11.77
C ARG A 71 -15.58 15.01 -11.62
N ARG A 72 -16.00 14.44 -10.49
CA ARG A 72 -17.42 14.20 -10.20
C ARG A 72 -18.21 15.47 -9.96
N HIS A 73 -17.64 16.44 -9.26
CA HIS A 73 -18.25 17.76 -9.13
C HIS A 73 -18.42 18.44 -10.49
N ALA A 74 -17.37 18.44 -11.32
CA ALA A 74 -17.44 19.01 -12.67
C ALA A 74 -18.54 18.34 -13.53
N GLY A 75 -18.66 17.01 -13.46
CA GLY A 75 -19.73 16.28 -14.14
C GLY A 75 -21.13 16.67 -13.68
N THR A 76 -21.34 16.80 -12.37
CA THR A 76 -22.61 17.23 -11.78
C THR A 76 -22.98 18.65 -12.19
N HIS A 77 -22.03 19.59 -12.13
CA HIS A 77 -22.27 20.96 -12.58
C HIS A 77 -22.63 21.02 -14.07
N ALA A 78 -21.91 20.28 -14.93
CA ALA A 78 -22.23 20.21 -16.35
C ALA A 78 -23.62 19.63 -16.62
N ALA A 79 -24.07 18.64 -15.84
CA ALA A 79 -25.42 18.10 -15.94
C ALA A 79 -26.49 19.11 -15.51
N LEU A 80 -26.25 19.85 -14.43
CA LEU A 80 -27.16 20.92 -13.98
C LEU A 80 -27.27 22.04 -15.02
N GLU A 81 -26.14 22.49 -15.58
CA GLU A 81 -26.11 23.51 -16.63
C GLU A 81 -26.84 23.05 -17.90
N ALA A 82 -26.62 21.80 -18.31
CA ALA A 82 -27.33 21.22 -19.46
C ALA A 82 -28.84 21.16 -19.19
N ALA A 83 -29.26 20.68 -18.02
CA ALA A 83 -30.67 20.64 -17.64
C ALA A 83 -31.29 22.05 -17.66
N GLN A 84 -30.58 23.07 -17.17
CA GLN A 84 -31.05 24.45 -17.23
C GLN A 84 -31.20 24.98 -18.66
N ARG A 85 -30.26 24.64 -19.57
CA ARG A 85 -30.35 25.00 -20.99
C ARG A 85 -31.50 24.28 -21.68
N MET A 86 -31.66 22.98 -21.42
CA MET A 86 -32.77 22.15 -21.91
C MET A 86 -34.14 22.70 -21.47
N CYS A 87 -34.29 23.14 -20.23
CA CYS A 87 -35.53 23.77 -19.74
C CYS A 87 -35.85 25.12 -20.41
N LYS A 88 -34.86 25.78 -21.02
CA LYS A 88 -35.01 27.05 -21.74
C LYS A 88 -35.12 26.86 -23.26
N ALA A 89 -35.07 25.63 -23.75
CA ALA A 89 -35.12 25.34 -25.18
C ALA A 89 -36.50 25.70 -25.75
N GLU A 90 -36.52 26.49 -26.84
CA GLU A 90 -37.75 26.93 -27.49
C GLU A 90 -38.32 25.87 -28.44
N THR A 91 -37.47 24.96 -28.92
CA THR A 91 -37.84 23.89 -29.84
C THR A 91 -37.33 22.53 -29.38
N LEU A 92 -37.98 21.46 -29.85
CA LEU A 92 -37.50 20.09 -29.63
C LEU A 92 -36.10 19.86 -30.22
N VAL A 93 -35.76 20.55 -31.32
CA VAL A 93 -34.44 20.45 -31.95
C VAL A 93 -33.37 21.05 -31.04
N ASP A 94 -33.64 22.21 -30.42
CA ASP A 94 -32.73 22.82 -29.45
C ASP A 94 -32.56 21.90 -28.23
N LEU A 95 -33.65 21.33 -27.72
CA LEU A 95 -33.58 20.37 -26.60
C LEU A 95 -32.65 19.19 -26.90
N VAL A 96 -32.79 18.58 -28.09
CA VAL A 96 -31.94 17.47 -28.52
C VAL A 96 -30.49 17.93 -28.70
N ARG A 97 -30.24 19.14 -29.21
CA ARG A 97 -28.89 19.70 -29.33
C ARG A 97 -28.23 19.84 -27.95
N GLU A 98 -28.90 20.47 -27.00
CA GLU A 98 -28.37 20.65 -25.63
C GLU A 98 -28.10 19.29 -24.96
N TYR A 99 -28.96 18.29 -25.18
CA TYR A 99 -28.75 16.93 -24.70
C TYR A 99 -27.51 16.28 -25.32
N GLN A 100 -27.34 16.38 -26.64
CA GLN A 100 -26.21 15.80 -27.37
C GLN A 100 -24.88 16.45 -26.93
N GLU A 101 -24.86 17.76 -26.74
CA GLU A 101 -23.69 18.47 -26.21
C GLU A 101 -23.31 17.97 -24.81
N TRP A 102 -24.30 17.82 -23.93
CA TRP A 102 -24.07 17.27 -22.60
C TRP A 102 -23.53 15.84 -22.66
N LEU A 103 -24.14 14.98 -23.49
CA LEU A 103 -23.75 13.59 -23.67
C LEU A 103 -22.30 13.46 -24.18
N ASN A 104 -21.91 14.28 -25.16
CA ASN A 104 -20.53 14.33 -25.64
C ASN A 104 -19.56 14.69 -24.51
N GLY A 105 -19.92 15.66 -23.67
CA GLY A 105 -19.14 16.00 -22.48
C GLY A 105 -19.05 14.84 -21.47
N VAL A 106 -20.12 14.05 -21.29
CA VAL A 106 -20.11 12.87 -20.42
C VAL A 106 -19.10 11.85 -20.92
N MET A 107 -19.07 11.57 -22.23
CA MET A 107 -18.13 10.61 -22.83
C MET A 107 -16.67 11.05 -22.64
N GLN A 108 -16.37 12.35 -22.81
CA GLN A 108 -15.04 12.88 -22.56
C GLN A 108 -14.61 12.72 -21.10
N ARG A 109 -15.50 13.02 -20.15
CA ARG A 109 -15.22 12.87 -18.72
C ARG A 109 -15.04 11.40 -18.34
N LEU A 110 -15.84 10.49 -18.89
CA LEU A 110 -15.70 9.06 -18.65
C LEU A 110 -14.36 8.51 -19.17
N ALA A 111 -13.92 8.95 -20.34
CA ALA A 111 -12.61 8.57 -20.88
C ALA A 111 -11.46 9.07 -19.98
N ALA A 112 -11.55 10.32 -19.50
CA ALA A 112 -10.58 10.87 -18.56
C ALA A 112 -10.55 10.11 -17.22
N ASP A 113 -11.71 9.72 -16.72
CA ASP A 113 -11.84 8.90 -15.52
C ASP A 113 -11.18 7.52 -15.69
N GLY A 114 -11.38 6.88 -16.85
CA GLY A 114 -10.76 5.60 -17.16
C GLY A 114 -9.23 5.67 -17.21
N LEU A 115 -8.69 6.73 -17.84
CA LEU A 115 -7.24 6.94 -17.89
C LEU A 115 -6.65 7.21 -16.50
N ALA A 116 -7.30 8.04 -15.69
CA ALA A 116 -6.88 8.30 -14.32
C ALA A 116 -6.88 7.00 -13.48
N GLY A 117 -7.91 6.17 -13.60
CA GLY A 117 -7.97 4.87 -12.92
C GLY A 117 -6.81 3.94 -13.30
N GLN A 118 -6.41 3.91 -14.56
CA GLN A 118 -5.27 3.10 -15.01
C GLN A 118 -3.93 3.60 -14.42
N GLN A 119 -3.69 4.92 -14.43
CA GLN A 119 -2.46 5.51 -13.91
C GLN A 119 -2.26 5.19 -12.42
N GLU A 120 -3.33 5.26 -11.64
CA GLU A 120 -3.29 4.97 -10.20
C GLU A 120 -3.16 3.47 -9.92
N GLY A 121 -3.76 2.62 -10.76
CA GLY A 121 -3.53 1.17 -10.72
C GLY A 121 -2.05 0.81 -10.95
N VAL A 122 -1.39 1.48 -11.90
CA VAL A 122 0.05 1.32 -12.13
C VAL A 122 0.87 1.83 -10.93
N ALA A 123 0.50 2.96 -10.34
CA ALA A 123 1.17 3.48 -9.14
C ALA A 123 1.07 2.51 -7.96
N PHE A 124 -0.12 1.95 -7.72
CA PHE A 124 -0.35 0.93 -6.70
C PHE A 124 0.53 -0.31 -6.92
N ILE A 125 0.53 -0.87 -8.14
CA ILE A 125 1.37 -2.02 -8.50
C ILE A 125 2.84 -1.69 -8.30
N GLY A 126 3.27 -0.48 -8.64
CA GLY A 126 4.65 -0.02 -8.44
C GLY A 126 5.08 -0.01 -6.97
N ILE A 127 4.21 0.47 -6.06
CA ILE A 127 4.49 0.47 -4.61
C ILE A 127 4.60 -0.97 -4.09
N VAL A 128 3.67 -1.85 -4.48
CA VAL A 128 3.68 -3.26 -4.07
C VAL A 128 4.91 -3.99 -4.63
N ALA A 129 5.27 -3.76 -5.88
CA ALA A 129 6.44 -4.37 -6.51
C ALA A 129 7.76 -3.92 -5.86
N ALA A 130 7.86 -2.64 -5.45
CA ALA A 130 9.03 -2.13 -4.74
C ALA A 130 9.20 -2.82 -3.36
N GLU A 131 8.10 -3.05 -2.64
CA GLU A 131 8.09 -3.75 -1.36
C GLU A 131 8.40 -5.26 -1.49
N MET A 132 7.93 -5.91 -2.56
CA MET A 132 8.32 -7.30 -2.83
C MET A 132 9.80 -7.44 -3.20
N ARG A 133 10.36 -6.45 -3.90
CA ARG A 133 11.78 -6.44 -4.28
C ARG A 133 12.70 -6.19 -3.08
N SER A 134 12.30 -5.36 -2.11
CA SER A 134 13.07 -5.18 -0.87
C SER A 134 13.09 -6.46 -0.01
N ARG A 135 12.03 -7.28 -0.07
CA ARG A 135 11.94 -8.58 0.61
C ARG A 135 12.67 -9.73 -0.11
N GLY A 136 12.83 -9.66 -1.42
CA GLY A 136 13.39 -10.73 -2.25
C GLY A 136 14.91 -10.91 -2.18
N SER A 137 15.64 -10.12 -1.38
CA SER A 137 17.10 -10.24 -1.26
C SER A 137 17.57 -11.30 -0.25
N GLU A 138 16.66 -11.99 0.45
CA GLU A 138 16.96 -13.11 1.34
C GLU A 138 16.10 -14.32 0.99
N MET A 139 16.40 -15.00 -0.11
CA MET A 139 16.03 -16.39 -0.27
C MET A 139 17.33 -17.18 -0.46
N PRO A 140 17.72 -18.05 0.47
CA PRO A 140 18.90 -18.88 0.26
C PRO A 140 18.64 -19.79 -0.93
N ALA A 141 19.60 -19.82 -1.84
CA ALA A 141 19.60 -20.68 -3.01
C ALA A 141 19.26 -22.12 -2.60
N GLU A 142 18.21 -22.69 -3.20
CA GLU A 142 18.03 -24.13 -3.26
C GLU A 142 19.29 -24.73 -3.91
N THR A 143 20.16 -25.33 -3.10
CA THR A 143 21.13 -26.29 -3.59
C THR A 143 20.37 -27.57 -3.94
N SER A 144 20.28 -27.81 -5.25
CA SER A 144 19.80 -29.03 -5.88
C SER A 144 20.82 -30.19 -5.73
N PRO A 145 20.51 -31.40 -6.24
CA PRO A 145 20.49 -32.67 -5.51
C PRO A 145 21.84 -33.39 -5.53
N ASP A 146 22.12 -34.24 -4.53
CA ASP A 146 23.07 -35.33 -4.76
C ASP A 146 22.61 -36.63 -4.11
N GLU A 147 22.60 -37.65 -4.97
CA GLU A 147 22.45 -39.04 -4.64
C GLU A 147 23.65 -39.53 -3.82
N SER A 148 23.41 -40.50 -2.94
CA SER A 148 24.21 -41.73 -2.83
C SER A 148 24.34 -42.20 -1.38
N SER A 149 23.57 -43.25 -1.06
CA SER A 149 24.13 -44.41 -0.37
C SER A 149 23.40 -45.66 -0.81
N THR A 150 23.98 -46.25 -1.85
CA THR A 150 23.95 -47.64 -2.27
C THR A 150 23.87 -48.66 -1.12
N SER A 151 22.91 -49.59 -1.26
CA SER A 151 23.11 -51.06 -1.34
C SER A 151 23.50 -51.82 -0.04
N VAL A 152 23.07 -53.03 0.32
CA VAL A 152 22.64 -54.28 -0.36
C VAL A 152 21.90 -55.13 0.70
N HIS A 153 20.83 -55.86 0.36
CA HIS A 153 20.81 -57.33 0.55
C HIS A 153 19.65 -58.02 -0.15
N ALA A 154 20.04 -58.97 -1.00
CA ALA A 154 19.21 -59.86 -1.80
C ALA A 154 18.71 -61.09 -1.00
N HIS A 155 17.52 -61.58 -1.36
CA HIS A 155 17.17 -63.00 -1.57
C HIS A 155 15.69 -63.04 -2.05
N ALA A 156 15.40 -63.20 -3.35
CA ALA A 156 15.42 -64.42 -4.17
C ALA A 156 14.44 -65.52 -3.69
N ALA A 157 13.32 -65.59 -4.41
CA ALA A 157 12.61 -66.77 -4.97
C ALA A 157 11.10 -66.72 -4.73
#